data_AF-A0A0N4TG63-F1
#
_entry.id   AF-A0A0N4TG63-F1
#
_cell.length_a   1.000
_cell.length_b   1.000
_cell.length_c   1.000
_cell.angle_alpha   90.00
_cell.angle_beta   90.00
_cell.angle_gamma   90.00
#
_symmetry.space_group_name_H-M   'P 1'
#
loop_
_entity.id
_entity.type
_entity.pdbx_description
1 polymer ?
#
loop_
_entity_poly.entity_id
_entity_poly.type
_entity_poly.pdbx_seq_one_letter_code
_entity_poly.pdbx_strand_id
1 'polypeptide(L)'
;MSAKLCHALLARRLFSGISSTKNRFYEEARVVFKPVEEVYNIYLDKHCLVTPKRNPVEIYSEALALAVAQEWNMQTNELRVNLMRLTGLIFTATDNPMSLQKYAFFFFSFLKAILPY
;
A
#
# COMPACT_ATOMS: atom_id res chain seq x y z
N MET A 1 -33.16 -39.08 -7.52
CA MET A 1 -31.99 -38.19 -7.73
C MET A 1 -31.95 -37.18 -6.61
N SER A 2 -30.88 -37.20 -5.81
CA SER A 2 -30.84 -36.70 -4.43
C SER A 2 -30.61 -35.19 -4.32
N ALA A 3 -31.54 -34.46 -3.69
CA ALA A 3 -31.43 -33.02 -3.38
C ALA A 3 -30.19 -32.64 -2.54
N LYS A 4 -29.55 -33.63 -1.90
CA LYS A 4 -28.31 -33.44 -1.13
C LYS A 4 -27.10 -33.09 -2.01
N LEU A 5 -27.12 -33.49 -3.28
CA LEU A 5 -26.07 -33.14 -4.25
C LEU A 5 -26.16 -31.67 -4.70
N CYS A 6 -27.38 -31.13 -4.84
CA CYS A 6 -27.58 -29.74 -5.24
C CYS A 6 -27.15 -28.75 -4.14
N HIS A 7 -27.40 -29.07 -2.86
CA HIS A 7 -26.95 -28.22 -1.76
C HIS A 7 -25.42 -28.18 -1.61
N ALA A 8 -24.73 -29.31 -1.81
CA ALA A 8 -23.27 -29.37 -1.75
C ALA A 8 -22.59 -28.55 -2.87
N LEU A 9 -23.20 -28.51 -4.06
CA LEU A 9 -22.69 -27.74 -5.20
C LEU A 9 -22.98 -26.23 -5.07
N LEU A 10 -24.08 -25.84 -4.44
CA LEU A 10 -24.41 -24.44 -4.16
C LEU A 10 -23.56 -23.85 -3.02
N ALA A 11 -23.26 -24.63 -1.98
CA ALA A 11 -22.37 -24.19 -0.89
C ALA A 11 -20.96 -23.87 -1.40
N ARG A 12 -20.46 -24.63 -2.38
CA ARG A 12 -19.12 -24.43 -2.97
C ARG A 12 -18.99 -23.15 -3.79
N ARG A 13 -20.12 -22.58 -4.26
CA ARG A 13 -20.16 -21.38 -5.11
C ARG A 13 -20.34 -20.07 -4.33
N LEU A 14 -20.73 -20.14 -3.06
CA LEU A 14 -21.00 -18.97 -2.21
C LEU A 14 -19.82 -18.59 -1.29
N PHE A 15 -18.78 -19.43 -1.20
CA PHE A 15 -17.58 -19.17 -0.39
C PHE A 15 -16.33 -18.84 -1.22
N SER A 16 -16.48 -18.43 -2.50
CA SER A 16 -15.35 -17.90 -3.29
C SER A 16 -15.03 -16.44 -2.96
N GLY A 17 -15.49 -15.92 -1.82
CA GLY A 17 -14.90 -14.77 -1.16
C GLY A 17 -13.65 -15.19 -0.40
N ILE A 18 -12.66 -15.77 -1.10
CA ILE A 18 -11.31 -15.92 -0.55
C ILE A 18 -10.85 -14.49 -0.34
N SER A 19 -10.87 -14.02 0.91
CA SER A 19 -10.08 -12.86 1.30
C SER A 19 -8.69 -13.08 0.71
N SER A 20 -8.26 -12.20 -0.19
CA SER A 20 -6.95 -12.27 -0.83
C SER A 20 -5.86 -11.87 0.17
N THR A 21 -5.87 -12.48 1.37
CA THR A 21 -4.82 -12.28 2.37
C THR A 21 -3.52 -12.76 1.76
N LYS A 22 -2.68 -11.79 1.37
CA LYS A 22 -1.32 -12.08 0.94
C LYS A 22 -0.50 -12.29 2.20
N ASN A 23 0.21 -13.40 2.28
CA ASN A 23 1.21 -13.59 3.33
C ASN A 23 2.27 -12.50 3.24
N ARG A 24 2.82 -12.12 4.39
CA ARG A 24 3.99 -11.25 4.45
C ARG A 24 5.15 -11.93 3.71
N PHE A 25 5.79 -11.19 2.80
CA PHE A 25 6.84 -11.70 1.90
C PHE A 25 8.21 -11.04 2.12
N TYR A 26 8.33 -10.22 3.17
CA TYR A 26 9.53 -9.45 3.52
C TYR A 26 9.81 -9.56 5.00
N GLU A 27 11.08 -9.43 5.40
CA GLU A 27 11.49 -9.49 6.80
C GLU A 27 11.47 -8.10 7.45
N GLU A 28 11.93 -7.06 6.78
CA GLU A 28 11.96 -5.70 7.33
C GLU A 28 11.71 -4.62 6.26
N ALA A 29 11.08 -3.53 6.70
CA ALA A 29 10.90 -2.31 5.94
C ALA A 29 11.83 -1.22 6.47
N ARG A 30 12.68 -0.68 5.60
CA ARG A 30 13.70 0.32 5.95
C ARG A 30 13.53 1.57 5.10
N VAL A 31 13.79 2.72 5.70
CA VAL A 31 13.84 4.01 5.01
C VAL A 31 15.26 4.26 4.52
N VAL A 32 15.40 4.66 3.26
CA VAL A 32 16.68 5.03 2.64
C VAL A 32 16.54 6.42 2.05
N PHE A 33 17.38 7.35 2.52
CA PHE A 33 17.47 8.69 1.96
C PHE A 33 18.38 8.70 0.73
N LYS A 34 17.90 9.29 -0.36
CA LYS A 34 18.67 9.52 -1.58
C LYS A 34 19.05 11.00 -1.68
N PRO A 35 20.32 11.37 -1.46
CA PRO A 35 20.73 12.77 -1.43
C PRO A 35 20.67 13.47 -2.79
N VAL A 36 20.75 12.72 -3.91
CA VAL A 36 20.70 13.30 -5.26
C VAL A 36 19.30 13.79 -5.64
N GLU A 37 18.28 13.05 -5.21
CA GLU A 37 16.87 13.31 -5.51
C GLU A 37 16.18 14.08 -4.36
N GLU A 38 16.84 14.21 -3.20
CA GLU A 38 16.29 14.76 -1.95
C GLU A 38 14.99 14.07 -1.50
N VAL A 39 14.90 12.75 -1.73
CA VAL A 39 13.74 11.93 -1.39
C VAL A 39 14.11 10.72 -0.54
N TYR A 40 13.11 10.23 0.18
CA TYR A 40 13.13 8.98 0.93
C TYR A 40 12.42 7.90 0.14
N ASN A 41 13.08 6.76 -0.03
CA ASN A 41 12.48 5.53 -0.55
C ASN A 41 12.35 4.51 0.57
N ILE A 42 11.39 3.60 0.40
CA ILE A 42 11.15 2.51 1.34
C ILE A 42 11.60 1.23 0.68
N TYR A 43 12.43 0.46 1.39
CA TYR A 43 12.90 -0.84 0.94
C TYR A 43 12.28 -1.93 1.80
N LEU A 44 11.67 -2.91 1.15
CA LEU A 44 11.30 -4.19 1.74
C LEU A 44 12.46 -5.16 1.50
N ASP A 45 13.28 -5.38 2.51
CA ASP A 45 14.56 -6.08 2.45
C ASP A 45 15.53 -5.48 1.40
N LYS A 46 15.50 -6.02 0.18
CA LYS A 46 16.32 -5.63 -0.99
C LYS A 46 15.51 -4.97 -2.10
N HIS A 47 14.17 -4.97 -2.00
CA HIS A 47 13.28 -4.47 -3.04
C HIS A 47 12.76 -3.08 -2.67
N CYS A 48 12.96 -2.12 -3.57
CA CYS A 48 12.34 -0.80 -3.44
C CYS A 48 10.82 -0.93 -3.57
N LEU A 49 10.10 -0.22 -2.71
CA LEU A 49 8.65 -0.16 -2.74
C LEU A 49 8.21 0.55 -4.03
N VAL A 50 7.27 -0.09 -4.72
CA VAL A 50 6.68 0.41 -5.96
C VAL A 50 5.17 0.37 -5.86
N THR A 51 4.52 1.27 -6.59
CA THR A 51 3.06 1.29 -6.67
C THR A 51 2.52 0.10 -7.49
N PRO A 52 1.20 -0.17 -7.44
CA PRO A 52 0.58 -1.16 -8.31
C PRO A 52 0.82 -0.91 -9.82
N LYS A 53 0.97 0.35 -10.25
CA LYS A 53 1.37 0.70 -11.64
C LYS A 53 2.88 0.63 -11.89
N ARG A 54 3.68 0.12 -10.95
CA ARG A 54 5.15 0.04 -11.00
C ARG A 54 5.86 1.39 -11.02
N ASN A 55 5.23 2.43 -10.49
CA ASN A 55 5.91 3.70 -10.28
C ASN A 55 6.76 3.62 -8.99
N PRO A 56 7.97 4.21 -8.97
CA PRO A 56 8.75 4.30 -7.74
C PRO A 56 8.02 5.16 -6.71
N VAL A 57 8.09 4.77 -5.44
CA VAL A 57 7.52 5.53 -4.34
C VAL A 57 8.60 6.46 -3.78
N GLU A 58 8.40 7.76 -3.97
CA GLU A 58 9.28 8.84 -3.53
C GLU A 58 8.55 9.71 -2.50
N ILE A 59 9.14 9.85 -1.31
CA ILE A 59 8.55 10.58 -0.19
C ILE A 59 9.50 11.71 0.19
N TYR A 60 9.01 12.94 0.29
CA TYR A 60 9.84 14.12 0.58
C TYR A 60 10.01 14.40 2.08
N SER A 61 9.10 13.89 2.93
CA SER A 61 9.16 14.08 4.38
C SER A 61 9.70 12.83 5.06
N GLU A 62 10.70 13.00 5.92
CA GLU A 62 11.30 11.92 6.71
C GLU A 62 10.27 11.26 7.63
N ALA A 63 9.48 12.06 8.33
CA ALA A 63 8.45 11.59 9.25
C ALA A 63 7.41 10.73 8.54
N LEU A 64 7.01 11.13 7.31
CA LEU A 64 6.10 10.33 6.49
C LEU A 64 6.75 9.01 6.08
N ALA A 65 8.02 9.03 5.64
CA ALA A 65 8.72 7.83 5.22
C ALA A 65 8.86 6.82 6.36
N LEU A 66 9.21 7.30 7.57
CA LEU A 66 9.29 6.49 8.78
C LEU A 66 7.92 5.90 9.16
N ALA A 67 6.86 6.71 9.12
CA ALA A 67 5.51 6.26 9.43
C ALA A 67 5.04 5.15 8.47
N VAL A 68 5.35 5.28 7.18
CA VAL A 68 5.02 4.26 6.18
C VAL A 68 5.87 3.02 6.39
N ALA A 69 7.19 3.14 6.59
CA ALA A 69 8.02 1.98 6.91
C ALA A 69 7.53 1.23 8.16
N GLN A 70 7.09 1.96 9.18
CA GLN A 70 6.48 1.37 10.37
C GLN A 70 5.15 0.69 10.07
N GLU A 71 4.32 1.27 9.20
CA GLU A 71 3.06 0.67 8.72
C GLU A 71 3.29 -0.70 8.05
N TRP A 72 4.38 -0.83 7.30
CA TRP A 72 4.84 -2.11 6.75
C TRP A 72 5.39 -3.04 7.85
N ASN A 73 6.25 -2.56 8.75
CA ASN A 73 6.80 -3.39 9.82
C ASN A 73 5.74 -3.94 10.80
N MET A 74 4.62 -3.23 10.98
CA MET A 74 3.48 -3.67 11.80
C MET A 74 2.69 -4.84 11.20
N GLN A 75 2.88 -5.17 9.93
CA GLN A 75 2.21 -6.32 9.32
C GLN A 75 2.81 -7.61 9.87
N THR A 76 1.99 -8.53 10.39
CA THR A 76 2.50 -9.78 10.98
C THR A 76 2.53 -10.90 9.94
N ASN A 77 1.64 -11.88 10.05
CA ASN A 77 1.63 -13.04 9.15
C ASN A 77 1.01 -12.70 7.78
N GLU A 78 0.07 -11.77 7.77
CA GLU A 78 -0.69 -11.40 6.57
C GLU A 78 -0.61 -9.90 6.34
N LEU A 79 -0.53 -9.53 5.06
CA LEU A 79 -0.59 -8.15 4.60
C LEU A 79 -2.03 -7.66 4.67
N ARG A 80 -2.33 -6.87 5.69
CA ARG A 80 -3.67 -6.31 5.94
C ARG A 80 -3.76 -4.92 5.34
N VAL A 81 -4.21 -4.85 4.08
CA VAL A 81 -4.31 -3.58 3.32
C VAL A 81 -5.17 -2.54 4.04
N ASN A 82 -6.18 -2.95 4.81
CA ASN A 82 -7.02 -2.05 5.62
C ASN A 82 -6.26 -1.35 6.76
N LEU A 83 -5.11 -1.88 7.17
CA LEU A 83 -4.20 -1.27 8.14
C LEU A 83 -3.11 -0.43 7.48
N MET A 84 -3.06 -0.40 6.14
CA MET A 84 -2.04 0.28 5.34
C MET A 84 -2.57 1.54 4.67
N ARG A 85 -3.21 2.42 5.47
CA ARG A 85 -3.88 3.63 4.98
C ARG A 85 -2.89 4.63 4.40
N LEU A 86 -1.73 4.85 5.02
CA LEU A 86 -0.74 5.82 4.52
C LEU A 86 -0.18 5.34 3.17
N THR A 87 0.20 4.06 3.11
CA THR A 87 0.65 3.42 1.88
C THR A 87 -0.40 3.54 0.76
N GLY A 88 -1.67 3.27 1.06
CA GLY A 88 -2.76 3.39 0.09
C GLY A 88 -2.96 4.81 -0.44
N LEU A 89 -2.87 5.82 0.44
CA LEU A 89 -2.94 7.23 0.05
C LEU A 89 -1.76 7.63 -0.84
N ILE A 90 -0.54 7.22 -0.49
CA ILE A 90 0.66 7.49 -1.29
C ILE A 90 0.54 6.84 -2.66
N PHE A 91 0.16 5.56 -2.73
CA PHE A 91 -0.01 4.87 -4.02
C PHE A 91 -1.06 5.56 -4.89
N THR A 92 -2.16 6.00 -4.30
CA THR A 92 -3.22 6.73 -5.02
C THR A 92 -2.71 8.08 -5.52
N ALA A 93 -1.95 8.81 -4.71
CA ALA A 93 -1.36 10.09 -5.08
C ALA A 93 -0.34 9.96 -6.21
N THR A 94 0.53 8.95 -6.13
CA THR A 94 1.57 8.66 -7.15
C THR A 94 0.95 8.15 -8.45
N ASP A 95 0.02 7.20 -8.38
CA ASP A 95 -0.57 6.59 -9.59
C ASP A 95 -1.61 7.47 -10.28
N ASN A 96 -2.15 8.47 -9.56
CA ASN A 96 -3.16 9.43 -9.98
C ASN A 96 -4.12 8.85 -11.04
N PRO A 97 -4.91 7.80 -10.70
CA PRO A 97 -5.69 7.06 -11.68
C PRO A 97 -6.73 7.92 -12.40
N MET A 98 -7.16 9.02 -11.80
CA MET A 98 -8.11 9.95 -12.41
C MET A 98 -7.46 11.07 -13.24
N SER A 99 -6.12 11.11 -13.36
CA SER A 99 -5.36 12.11 -14.12
C SER A 99 -5.77 13.56 -13.78
N LEU A 100 -6.17 13.80 -12.53
CA LEU A 100 -6.70 15.10 -12.10
C LEU A 100 -5.56 16.09 -11.86
N GLN A 101 -5.06 16.70 -12.93
CA GLN A 101 -3.99 17.70 -12.87
C GLN A 101 -4.34 18.90 -11.98
N LYS A 102 -5.62 19.29 -11.92
CA LYS A 102 -6.09 20.44 -11.13
C LYS A 102 -6.15 20.20 -9.61
N TYR A 103 -6.36 18.97 -9.18
CA TYR A 103 -6.55 18.63 -7.75
C TYR A 103 -5.35 17.91 -7.13
N ALA A 104 -4.42 17.40 -7.95
CA ALA A 104 -3.17 16.81 -7.47
C ALA A 104 -2.37 17.82 -6.62
N PHE A 105 -2.32 19.09 -7.05
CA PHE A 105 -1.70 20.17 -6.29
C PHE A 105 -2.36 20.37 -4.92
N PHE A 106 -3.69 20.27 -4.84
CA PHE A 106 -4.42 20.47 -3.59
C PHE A 106 -4.23 19.32 -2.61
N PHE A 107 -4.21 18.07 -3.10
CA PHE A 107 -3.96 16.90 -2.25
C PHE A 107 -2.52 16.85 -1.74
N PHE A 108 -1.54 17.16 -2.60
CA PHE A 108 -0.14 17.31 -2.18
C PHE A 108 0.03 18.46 -1.19
N SER A 109 -0.62 19.61 -1.42
CA SER A 109 -0.61 20.74 -0.49
C SER A 109 -1.27 20.37 0.85
N PHE A 110 -2.34 19.58 0.84
CA PHE A 110 -3.04 19.11 2.04
C PHE A 110 -2.19 18.11 2.85
N LEU A 111 -1.51 17.16 2.20
CA LEU A 111 -0.55 16.27 2.87
C LEU A 111 0.65 17.04 3.43
N LYS A 112 1.15 18.04 2.70
CA LYS A 112 2.22 18.96 3.16
C LYS A 112 1.75 19.87 4.30
N ALA A 113 0.45 20.14 4.41
CA ALA A 113 -0.14 20.92 5.50
C ALA A 113 -0.43 20.08 6.76
N ILE A 114 -0.66 18.77 6.62
CA ILE A 114 -0.92 17.87 7.77
C ILE A 114 0.39 17.43 8.43
N LEU A 115 1.50 17.39 7.70
CA LEU A 115 2.81 17.04 8.24
C LEU A 115 3.65 18.32 8.37
N PRO A 116 3.81 18.85 9.59
CA PRO A 116 4.69 19.99 9.79
C PRO A 116 6.13 19.50 9.64
N TYR A 117 6.82 20.08 8.64
CA TYR A 117 8.25 20.00 8.33
C TYR A 117 8.71 18.75 7.54
#